data_AF-A0A7C6I2S4-F1
#
_entry.id   AF-A0A7C6I2S4-F1
#
_cell.length_a   1.000
_cell.length_b   1.000
_cell.length_c   1.000
_cell.angle_alpha   90.00
_cell.angle_beta   90.00
_cell.angle_gamma   90.00
#
_symmetry.space_group_name_H-M   'P 1'
#
loop_
_entity.id
_entity.type
_entity.pdbx_description
1 polymer ?
#
loop_
_entity_poly.entity_id
_entity_poly.type
_entity_poly.pdbx_seq_one_letter_code
_entity_poly.pdbx_strand_id
1 'polypeptide(L)'
;MKIKGIIFDLDGVLVHTDKYHYLAWKEMADKEDIYFNEEINHLLRGVSRLESLNIILRNAKKTYTEEQKLELVNFKNKIYREYLSKMTKNDVSSDVLKTLNELKQRKFKLAVGS
;
A
#
# COMPACT_ATOMS: atom_id res chain seq x y z
N MET A 1 25.01 23.37 7.98
CA MET A 1 23.53 23.31 7.77
C MET A 1 22.93 22.50 8.93
N LYS A 2 21.88 22.98 9.60
CA LYS A 2 21.26 22.24 10.73
C LYS A 2 19.93 21.66 10.29
N ILE A 3 19.78 20.34 10.36
CA ILE A 3 18.52 19.65 10.07
C ILE A 3 17.48 20.13 11.09
N LYS A 4 16.29 20.55 10.63
CA LYS A 4 15.20 21.06 11.48
C LYS A 4 14.03 20.08 11.59
N GLY A 5 13.92 19.16 10.66
CA GLY A 5 12.89 18.14 10.65
C GLY A 5 13.17 17.04 9.65
N ILE A 6 12.43 15.95 9.79
CA ILE A 6 12.53 14.73 9.01
C ILE A 6 11.12 14.37 8.55
N ILE A 7 10.98 14.07 7.26
CA ILE A 7 9.74 13.61 6.64
C ILE A 7 9.92 12.13 6.35
N PHE A 8 9.00 11.30 6.84
CA PHE A 8 8.99 9.86 6.61
C PHE A 8 7.94 9.51 5.58
N ASP A 9 8.26 8.56 4.71
CA ASP A 9 7.23 7.78 4.05
C ASP A 9 6.56 6.84 5.08
N LEU A 10 5.38 6.32 4.78
CA LEU A 10 4.67 5.37 5.63
C LEU A 10 5.06 3.94 5.30
N ASP A 11 4.85 3.55 4.04
CA ASP A 11 4.90 2.18 3.58
C ASP A 11 6.37 1.73 3.39
N GLY A 12 6.73 0.63 4.04
CA GLY A 12 8.11 0.12 4.03
C GLY A 12 9.09 0.91 4.91
N VAL A 13 8.67 2.04 5.49
CA VAL A 13 9.51 2.90 6.35
C VAL A 13 9.03 2.88 7.80
N LEU A 14 7.79 3.31 8.06
CA LEU A 14 7.22 3.30 9.42
C LEU A 14 6.49 2.00 9.71
N VAL A 15 5.83 1.44 8.70
CA VAL A 15 5.06 0.19 8.76
C VAL A 15 5.18 -0.56 7.44
N HIS A 16 5.03 -1.89 7.48
CA HIS A 16 5.02 -2.71 6.26
C HIS A 16 3.58 -3.06 5.86
N THR A 17 3.00 -2.26 4.96
CA THR A 17 1.65 -2.44 4.41
C THR A 17 1.66 -3.11 3.03
N ASP A 18 2.84 -3.38 2.45
CA ASP A 18 3.00 -4.00 1.12
C ASP A 18 2.20 -5.30 0.99
N LYS A 19 2.17 -6.10 2.07
CA LYS A 19 1.38 -7.33 2.16
C LYS A 19 -0.11 -7.08 1.96
N TYR A 20 -0.64 -5.97 2.48
CA TYR A 20 -2.05 -5.61 2.34
C TYR A 20 -2.39 -5.09 0.95
N HIS A 21 -1.45 -4.46 0.25
CA HIS A 21 -1.61 -4.14 -1.16
C HIS A 21 -1.74 -5.41 -2.00
N TYR A 22 -0.85 -6.39 -1.79
CA TYR A 22 -0.91 -7.68 -2.45
C TYR A 22 -2.23 -8.40 -2.18
N LEU A 23 -2.60 -8.56 -0.91
CA LEU A 23 -3.84 -9.25 -0.53
C LEU A 23 -5.07 -8.58 -1.11
N ALA A 24 -5.17 -7.25 -1.07
CA ALA A 24 -6.30 -6.53 -1.64
C ALA A 24 -6.39 -6.65 -3.17
N TRP A 25 -5.27 -6.68 -3.88
CA TRP A 25 -5.26 -6.95 -5.32
C TRP A 25 -5.59 -8.40 -5.64
N LYS A 26 -5.08 -9.33 -4.84
CA LYS A 26 -5.38 -10.77 -4.97
C LYS A 26 -6.86 -11.05 -4.80
N GLU A 27 -7.48 -10.48 -3.77
CA GLU A 27 -8.90 -10.65 -3.48
C GLU A 27 -9.79 -10.03 -4.57
N MET A 28 -9.38 -8.89 -5.14
CA MET A 28 -10.03 -8.30 -6.32
C MET A 28 -9.91 -9.22 -7.55
N ALA A 29 -8.69 -9.70 -7.85
CA ALA A 29 -8.42 -10.56 -8.99
C ALA A 29 -9.16 -11.91 -8.89
N ASP A 30 -9.15 -12.53 -7.71
CA ASP A 30 -9.84 -13.79 -7.45
C ASP A 30 -11.36 -13.65 -7.62
N LYS A 31 -11.93 -12.51 -7.20
CA LYS A 31 -13.37 -12.20 -7.43
C LYS A 31 -13.73 -12.10 -8.91
N GLU A 32 -12.81 -11.61 -9.73
CA GLU A 32 -12.99 -11.46 -11.18
C GLU A 32 -12.47 -12.65 -12.00
N ASP A 33 -12.02 -13.73 -11.35
CA ASP A 33 -11.39 -14.91 -11.97
C ASP A 33 -10.18 -14.53 -12.85
N ILE A 34 -9.36 -13.59 -12.35
CA ILE A 34 -8.13 -13.11 -13.00
C ILE A 34 -6.91 -13.74 -12.33
N TYR A 35 -6.02 -14.32 -13.13
CA TYR A 35 -4.76 -14.86 -12.62
C TYR A 35 -3.87 -13.75 -12.05
N PHE A 36 -3.55 -13.88 -10.75
CA PHE A 36 -2.69 -12.95 -10.02
C PHE A 36 -1.81 -13.71 -9.02
N ASN A 37 -0.50 -13.42 -9.06
CA ASN A 37 0.54 -14.00 -8.22
C ASN A 37 1.56 -12.91 -7.77
N GLU A 38 2.57 -13.30 -7.00
CA GLU A 38 3.59 -12.36 -6.52
C GLU A 38 4.42 -11.74 -7.65
N GLU A 39 4.70 -12.48 -8.72
CA GLU A 39 5.45 -11.96 -9.88
C GLU A 39 4.71 -10.80 -10.55
N ILE A 40 3.38 -10.91 -10.72
CA ILE A 40 2.56 -9.83 -11.24
C ILE A 40 2.52 -8.67 -10.24
N ASN A 41 2.42 -8.95 -8.94
CA ASN A 41 2.45 -7.91 -7.91
C ASN A 41 3.75 -7.08 -7.93
N HIS A 42 4.89 -7.71 -8.24
CA HIS A 42 6.16 -7.00 -8.39
C HIS A 42 6.12 -5.95 -9.52
N LEU A 43 5.37 -6.21 -10.61
CA LEU A 43 5.17 -5.24 -11.70
C LEU A 43 4.33 -4.03 -11.26
N LEU A 44 3.61 -4.11 -10.15
CA LEU A 44 2.76 -3.04 -9.63
C LEU A 44 3.53 -2.02 -8.77
N ARG A 45 4.81 -2.27 -8.49
CA ARG A 45 5.62 -1.38 -7.64
C ARG A 45 5.97 -0.10 -8.39
N GLY A 46 5.71 1.04 -7.78
CA GLY A 46 6.03 2.36 -8.33
C GLY A 46 5.10 2.84 -9.45
N VAL A 47 4.02 2.10 -9.76
CA VAL A 47 3.00 2.52 -10.73
C VAL A 47 1.74 3.02 -10.03
N SER A 48 0.94 3.82 -10.75
CA SER A 48 -0.32 4.35 -10.21
C SER A 48 -1.36 3.25 -9.99
N ARG A 49 -2.37 3.50 -9.14
CA ARG A 49 -3.48 2.55 -8.89
C ARG A 49 -4.18 2.10 -10.18
N LEU A 50 -4.42 3.03 -11.10
CA LEU A 50 -5.11 2.76 -12.36
C LEU A 50 -4.21 1.92 -13.29
N GLU A 51 -2.92 2.25 -13.33
CA GLU A 51 -1.94 1.48 -14.10
C GLU A 51 -1.76 0.07 -13.53
N SER A 52 -1.72 -0.08 -12.21
CA SER A 52 -1.72 -1.39 -11.54
C SER A 52 -2.94 -2.22 -11.95
N LEU A 53 -4.14 -1.63 -11.93
CA LEU A 53 -5.34 -2.31 -12.38
C LEU A 53 -5.19 -2.76 -13.84
N ASN A 54 -4.75 -1.87 -14.74
CA ASN A 54 -4.56 -2.20 -16.15
C ASN A 54 -3.56 -3.34 -16.36
N ILE A 55 -2.49 -3.44 -15.56
CA ILE A 55 -1.55 -4.58 -15.62
C ILE A 55 -2.26 -5.88 -15.25
N ILE A 56 -3.04 -5.88 -14.16
CA ILE A 56 -3.79 -7.06 -13.71
C ILE A 56 -4.83 -7.50 -14.76
N LEU A 57 -5.55 -6.53 -15.34
CA LEU A 57 -6.56 -6.78 -16.36
C LEU A 57 -6.01 -7.37 -17.67
N ARG A 58 -4.70 -7.35 -17.91
CA ARG A 58 -4.08 -8.04 -19.07
C ARG A 58 -4.33 -9.56 -19.04
N ASN A 59 -4.52 -10.13 -17.85
CA ASN A 59 -4.82 -11.55 -17.66
C ASN A 59 -6.33 -11.83 -17.59
N ALA A 60 -7.18 -10.83 -17.79
CA ALA A 60 -8.63 -11.01 -17.73
C ALA A 60 -9.17 -11.62 -19.02
N LYS A 61 -10.21 -12.45 -18.89
CA LYS A 61 -10.91 -13.07 -20.02
C LYS A 61 -11.89 -12.12 -20.73
N LYS A 62 -12.21 -10.99 -20.11
CA LYS A 62 -13.17 -9.98 -20.60
C LYS A 62 -12.57 -8.58 -20.56
N THR A 63 -13.14 -7.68 -21.35
CA THR A 63 -12.84 -6.25 -21.29
C THR A 63 -13.69 -5.58 -20.22
N TYR A 64 -13.20 -4.45 -19.71
CA TYR A 64 -13.87 -3.65 -18.69
C TYR A 64 -14.06 -2.23 -19.19
N THR A 65 -15.24 -1.66 -18.96
CA THR A 65 -15.48 -0.22 -19.17
C THR A 65 -14.76 0.60 -18.10
N GLU A 66 -14.66 1.91 -18.31
CA GLU A 66 -14.02 2.80 -17.33
C GLU A 66 -14.80 2.82 -16.00
N GLU A 67 -16.13 2.72 -16.04
CA GLU A 67 -16.97 2.63 -14.85
C GLU A 67 -16.66 1.35 -14.05
N GLN A 68 -16.57 0.20 -14.75
CA GLN A 68 -16.24 -1.07 -14.10
C GLN A 68 -14.82 -1.06 -13.52
N LYS A 69 -13.85 -0.45 -14.21
CA LYS A 69 -12.50 -0.27 -13.67
C LYS A 69 -12.53 0.55 -12.39
N LEU A 70 -13.30 1.63 -12.36
CA LEU A 70 -13.46 2.47 -11.17
C LEU A 70 -14.07 1.69 -10.01
N GLU A 71 -15.08 0.86 -10.27
CA GLU A 71 -15.67 -0.04 -9.28
C GLU A 71 -14.64 -1.03 -8.70
N LEU A 72 -13.78 -1.62 -9.55
CA LEU A 72 -12.71 -2.52 -9.10
C LEU A 72 -11.66 -1.81 -8.25
N VAL A 73 -11.23 -0.60 -8.63
CA VAL A 73 -10.31 0.20 -7.81
C VAL A 73 -10.94 0.53 -6.46
N ASN A 74 -12.22 0.90 -6.44
CA ASN A 74 -12.95 1.19 -5.21
C ASN A 74 -13.11 -0.05 -4.33
N PHE A 75 -13.43 -1.20 -4.92
CA PHE A 75 -13.49 -2.48 -4.23
C PHE A 75 -12.15 -2.83 -3.59
N LYS A 76 -11.06 -2.79 -4.36
CA LYS A 76 -9.69 -3.00 -3.83
C LYS A 76 -9.38 -2.05 -2.68
N ASN A 77 -9.76 -0.77 -2.80
CA ASN A 77 -9.48 0.21 -1.76
C ASN A 77 -10.27 -0.04 -0.47
N LYS A 78 -11.51 -0.52 -0.59
CA LYS A 78 -12.31 -0.95 0.56
C LYS A 78 -11.63 -2.11 1.28
N ILE A 79 -11.27 -3.16 0.55
CA ILE A 79 -10.55 -4.32 1.10
C ILE A 79 -9.21 -3.91 1.75
N TYR A 80 -8.45 -3.04 1.09
CA TYR A 80 -7.20 -2.51 1.65
C TYR A 80 -7.43 -1.81 3.01
N ARG A 81 -8.47 -0.98 3.13
CA ARG A 81 -8.84 -0.33 4.39
C ARG A 81 -9.27 -1.33 5.47
N GLU A 82 -9.94 -2.41 5.09
CA GLU A 82 -10.31 -3.49 6.01
C GLU A 82 -9.09 -4.29 6.50
N TYR A 83 -8.03 -4.40 5.70
CA TYR A 83 -6.76 -4.93 6.18
C TYR A 83 -6.05 -3.95 7.12
N LEU A 84 -6.03 -2.65 6.78
CA LEU A 84 -5.43 -1.62 7.63
C LEU A 84 -6.14 -1.48 8.99
N SER A 85 -7.47 -1.66 9.04
CA SER A 85 -8.23 -1.55 10.30
C SER A 85 -7.88 -2.64 11.31
N LYS A 86 -7.24 -3.73 10.87
CA LYS A 86 -6.74 -4.82 11.71
C LYS A 86 -5.33 -4.55 12.24
N MET A 87 -4.67 -3.47 11.80
CA MET A 87 -3.34 -3.12 12.30
C MET A 87 -3.39 -2.72 13.77
N THR A 88 -2.34 -3.10 14.47
CA THR A 88 -2.15 -2.86 15.89
C THR A 88 -0.81 -2.18 16.13
N LYS A 89 -0.53 -1.80 17.38
CA LYS A 89 0.79 -1.26 17.76
C LYS A 89 1.93 -2.26 17.52
N ASN A 90 1.63 -3.56 17.45
CA ASN A 90 2.63 -4.60 17.19
C ASN A 90 3.10 -4.64 15.73
N ASP A 91 2.37 -3.98 14.81
CA ASP A 91 2.77 -3.86 13.40
C ASP A 91 3.83 -2.77 13.18
N VAL A 92 4.15 -1.97 14.22
CA VAL A 92 5.26 -1.02 14.22
C VAL A 92 6.47 -1.68 14.89
N SER A 93 7.61 -1.70 14.22
CA SER A 93 8.82 -2.32 14.78
C SER A 93 9.35 -1.53 15.98
N SER A 94 10.02 -2.23 16.90
CA SER A 94 10.60 -1.58 18.09
C SER A 94 11.67 -0.55 17.71
N ASP A 95 12.36 -0.74 16.59
CA ASP A 95 13.41 0.16 16.13
C ASP A 95 12.84 1.44 15.54
N VAL A 96 11.71 1.37 14.82
CA VAL A 96 10.97 2.56 14.38
C VAL A 96 10.52 3.37 15.59
N LEU A 97 9.92 2.72 16.60
CA LEU A 97 9.47 3.40 17.82
C LEU A 97 10.63 4.07 18.57
N LYS A 98 11.76 3.36 18.74
CA LYS A 98 12.97 3.92 19.38
C LYS A 98 13.50 5.12 18.60
N THR A 99 13.59 5.01 17.27
CA THR A 99 14.09 6.07 16.39
C THR A 99 13.23 7.33 16.48
N LEU A 100 11.90 7.19 16.37
CA LEU A 100 10.98 8.33 16.47
C LEU A 100 11.06 9.00 17.84
N ASN A 101 11.18 8.22 18.92
CA ASN A 101 11.34 8.76 20.27
C ASN A 101 12.65 9.53 20.44
N GLU A 102 13.76 9.00 19.95
CA GLU A 102 15.06 9.65 20.01
C GLU A 102 15.09 10.96 19.22
N LEU A 103 14.53 10.96 18.00
CA LEU A 103 14.44 12.16 17.17
C LEU A 103 13.59 13.25 17.83
N LYS A 104 12.49 12.86 18.49
CA LYS A 104 11.64 13.79 19.24
C LYS A 104 12.36 14.37 20.46
N GLN A 105 13.11 13.55 21.21
CA GLN A 105 13.94 14.01 22.34
C GLN A 105 15.00 15.02 21.90
N ARG A 106 15.57 14.82 20.70
CA ARG A 106 16.51 15.74 20.05
C ARG A 106 15.83 16.99 19.46
N LYS A 107 14.52 17.16 19.65
CA LYS A 107 13.70 18.31 19.23
C LYS A 107 13.60 18.49 17.70
N PHE A 108 13.73 17.41 16.93
CA PHE A 108 13.41 17.46 15.48
C PHE A 108 11.89 17.52 15.27
N LYS A 109 11.46 18.25 14.24
CA LYS A 109 10.08 18.16 13.75
C LYS A 109 9.92 16.90 12.90
N LEU A 110 8.86 16.13 13.14
CA LEU A 110 8.58 14.90 12.39
C LEU A 110 7.30 15.09 11.59
N ALA A 111 7.28 14.62 10.34
CA ALA A 111 6.10 14.61 9.48
C ALA A 111 6.05 13.31 8.67
N VAL A 112 4.87 12.99 8.14
CA VAL A 112 4.67 11.90 7.18
C VAL A 112 4.32 12.51 5.83
N GLY A 113 4.95 12.02 4.76
CA GLY A 113 4.64 12.35 3.38
C GLY A 113 4.46 11.05 2.59
N SER A 114 3.21 10.60 2.48
CA SER A 114 2.76 9.37 1.84
C SER A 114 1.58 9.63 0.93
#